data_AF-A0A971HYG9-F1
#
_entry.id   AF-A0A971HYG9-F1
#
_cell.length_a   1.000
_cell.length_b   1.000
_cell.length_c   1.000
_cell.angle_alpha   90.00
_cell.angle_beta   90.00
_cell.angle_gamma   90.00
#
_symmetry.space_group_name_H-M   'P 1'
#
loop_
_entity.id
_entity.type
_entity.pdbx_description
1 polymer ?
#
loop_
_entity_poly.entity_id
_entity_poly.type
_entity_poly.pdbx_seq_one_letter_code
_entity_poly.pdbx_strand_id
1 'polypeptide(L)'
;MAKNQEVQTDAVVDVDFSFVRVPKKARTRGFWSMFVIMLGFTFFSASMSVGARMANGLDFTGFLLAVILGGAILAVYTGALGYIGSNTGMSLDLLCQRSFGTKGSYLPSALISFTQIGWFGVGAAMFSIPVSEMLGINPW
;
A
#
# COMPACT_ATOMS: atom_id res chain seq x y z
N MET A 1 51.83 1.62 -20.37
CA MET A 1 51.35 2.73 -19.52
C MET A 1 49.84 2.77 -19.66
N ALA A 2 49.11 2.30 -18.64
CA ALA A 2 47.66 2.19 -18.64
C ALA A 2 47.01 3.57 -18.41
N LYS A 3 45.93 3.87 -19.14
CA LYS A 3 45.03 4.97 -18.83
C LYS A 3 43.60 4.42 -18.73
N ASN A 4 43.09 4.45 -17.50
CA ASN A 4 41.73 4.08 -17.11
C ASN A 4 40.73 5.20 -17.46
N GLN A 5 39.44 4.80 -17.47
CA GLN A 5 38.21 5.60 -17.37
C GLN A 5 37.75 6.32 -18.67
N GLU A 6 36.49 6.24 -19.10
CA GLU A 6 35.23 5.99 -18.39
C GLU A 6 34.31 5.05 -19.20
N VAL A 7 33.79 4.00 -18.55
CA VAL A 7 32.64 3.25 -19.07
C VAL A 7 31.43 4.16 -18.88
N GLN A 8 30.94 4.73 -19.97
CA GLN A 8 29.70 5.47 -20.03
C GLN A 8 28.55 4.48 -19.83
N THR A 9 28.17 4.23 -18.58
CA THR A 9 26.96 3.49 -18.26
C THR A 9 25.79 4.39 -18.62
N ASP A 10 25.07 4.08 -19.70
CA ASP A 10 23.76 4.65 -19.98
C ASP A 10 22.87 4.45 -18.75
N ALA A 11 22.77 5.49 -17.92
CA ALA A 11 21.93 5.49 -16.75
C ALA A 11 20.48 5.48 -17.24
N VAL A 12 19.88 4.28 -17.26
CA VAL A 12 18.44 4.08 -17.44
C VAL A 12 17.74 5.11 -16.56
N VAL A 13 17.07 6.09 -17.18
CA VAL A 13 16.31 7.10 -16.47
C VAL A 13 15.17 6.38 -15.77
N ASP A 14 15.32 6.15 -14.47
CA ASP A 14 14.32 5.46 -13.65
C ASP A 14 13.05 6.32 -13.58
N VAL A 15 12.06 5.94 -14.40
CA VAL A 15 10.75 6.60 -14.50
C VAL A 15 9.97 6.57 -13.18
N ASP A 16 10.30 5.65 -12.28
CA ASP A 16 9.58 5.43 -11.00
C ASP A 16 10.36 5.94 -9.78
N PHE A 17 11.57 6.48 -9.98
CA PHE A 17 12.42 7.04 -8.91
C PHE A 17 12.54 6.09 -7.70
N SER A 18 12.74 4.79 -7.93
CA SER A 18 12.54 3.75 -6.90
C SER A 18 13.50 3.88 -5.71
N PHE A 19 14.72 4.37 -5.96
CA PHE A 19 15.79 4.52 -4.96
C PHE A 19 16.08 5.96 -4.56
N VAL A 20 15.34 6.93 -5.09
CA VAL A 20 15.63 8.36 -4.93
C VAL A 20 14.35 9.14 -4.65
N ARG A 21 14.48 10.27 -3.96
CA ARG A 21 13.34 11.15 -3.69
C ARG A 21 12.72 11.61 -5.02
N VAL A 22 11.41 11.43 -5.17
CA VAL A 22 10.67 11.85 -6.38
C VAL A 22 10.80 13.38 -6.55
N PRO A 23 11.39 13.85 -7.67
CA PRO A 23 11.52 15.28 -7.97
C PRO A 23 10.14 15.94 -8.03
N LYS A 24 10.04 17.21 -7.62
CA LYS A 24 8.75 17.94 -7.59
C LYS A 24 8.03 17.95 -8.95
N LYS A 25 8.78 17.94 -10.06
CA LYS A 25 8.23 17.88 -11.43
C LYS A 25 7.64 16.52 -11.81
N ALA A 26 8.04 15.44 -11.15
CA ALA A 26 7.57 14.07 -11.38
C ALA A 26 6.45 13.64 -10.41
N ARG A 27 6.07 14.50 -9.45
CA ARG A 27 4.93 14.25 -8.54
C ARG A 27 3.61 14.52 -9.26
N THR A 28 3.27 13.65 -10.19
CA THR A 28 2.11 13.79 -11.09
C THR A 28 0.80 13.25 -10.51
N ARG A 29 0.87 12.51 -9.40
CA ARG A 29 -0.31 11.95 -8.71
C ARG A 29 -1.06 13.08 -7.98
N GLY A 30 -2.10 13.61 -8.62
CA GLY A 30 -3.02 14.58 -8.02
C GLY A 30 -4.02 13.96 -7.04
N PHE A 31 -4.79 14.83 -6.37
CA PHE A 31 -5.80 14.44 -5.36
C PHE A 31 -6.77 13.36 -5.87
N TRP A 32 -7.32 13.53 -7.08
CA TRP A 32 -8.29 12.59 -7.65
C TRP A 32 -7.73 11.20 -7.90
N SER A 33 -6.50 11.09 -8.41
CA SER A 33 -5.86 9.79 -8.63
C SER A 33 -5.64 9.07 -7.30
N MET A 34 -5.15 9.78 -6.28
CA MET A 34 -4.93 9.20 -4.96
C MET A 34 -6.25 8.82 -4.27
N PHE A 35 -7.30 9.64 -4.43
CA PHE A 35 -8.63 9.37 -3.88
C PHE A 35 -9.23 8.09 -4.46
N VAL A 36 -9.19 7.91 -5.79
CA VAL A 36 -9.70 6.69 -6.45
C VAL A 36 -8.93 5.45 -5.98
N ILE A 37 -7.60 5.55 -5.81
CA ILE A 37 -6.78 4.44 -5.30
C ILE A 37 -7.15 4.08 -3.86
N MET A 38 -7.28 5.07 -2.98
CA MET A 38 -7.65 4.86 -1.57
C MET A 38 -9.08 4.32 -1.43
N LEU A 39 -10.01 4.79 -2.25
CA LEU A 39 -11.35 4.21 -2.35
C LEU A 39 -11.30 2.75 -2.78
N GLY A 40 -10.51 2.40 -3.80
CA GLY A 40 -10.33 1.02 -4.23
C GLY A 40 -9.81 0.12 -3.10
N PHE A 41 -8.85 0.61 -2.31
CA PHE A 41 -8.35 -0.11 -1.12
C PHE A 41 -9.42 -0.31 -0.04
N THR A 42 -10.35 0.63 0.09
CA THR A 42 -11.47 0.54 1.05
C THR A 42 -12.53 -0.46 0.57
N PHE A 43 -12.84 -0.47 -0.73
CA PHE A 43 -13.79 -1.42 -1.34
C PHE A 43 -13.20 -2.80 -1.61
N PHE A 44 -11.98 -3.07 -1.17
CA PHE A 44 -11.37 -4.39 -1.27
C PHE A 44 -12.24 -5.46 -0.61
N SER A 45 -12.46 -6.60 -1.28
CA SER A 45 -13.42 -7.63 -0.87
C SER A 45 -13.26 -8.11 0.58
N ALA A 46 -12.02 -8.17 1.08
CA ALA A 46 -11.78 -8.53 2.48
C ALA A 46 -12.30 -7.45 3.44
N SER A 47 -12.08 -6.17 3.14
CA SER A 47 -12.61 -5.04 3.92
C SER A 47 -14.13 -5.04 3.94
N MET A 48 -14.76 -5.30 2.78
CA MET A 48 -16.22 -5.39 2.68
C MET A 48 -16.77 -6.59 3.49
N SER A 49 -16.11 -7.75 3.44
CA SER A 49 -16.50 -8.94 4.22
C SER A 49 -16.44 -8.68 5.73
N VAL A 50 -15.39 -8.01 6.22
CA VAL A 50 -15.29 -7.58 7.63
C VAL A 50 -16.39 -6.58 7.96
N GLY A 51 -16.68 -5.62 7.08
CA GLY A 51 -17.78 -4.68 7.23
C GLY A 51 -19.14 -5.38 7.36
N ALA A 52 -19.41 -6.38 6.53
CA ALA A 52 -20.64 -7.18 6.60
C ALA A 52 -20.74 -7.98 7.91
N ARG A 53 -19.63 -8.57 8.38
CA ARG A 53 -19.59 -9.27 9.67
C ARG A 53 -19.84 -8.33 10.84
N MET A 54 -19.27 -7.14 10.81
CA MET A 54 -19.49 -6.10 11.81
C MET A 54 -20.93 -5.59 11.79
N ALA A 55 -21.53 -5.40 10.62
CA ALA A 55 -22.93 -5.01 10.47
C ALA A 55 -23.91 -6.06 11.02
N ASN A 56 -23.58 -7.36 10.91
CA ASN A 56 -24.40 -8.43 11.50
C ASN A 56 -24.20 -8.56 13.03
N GLY A 57 -23.09 -8.06 13.57
CA GLY A 57 -22.74 -8.19 14.99
C GLY A 57 -23.12 -6.99 15.87
N LEU A 58 -23.48 -5.85 15.28
CA LEU A 58 -23.85 -4.63 16.00
C LEU A 58 -25.23 -4.13 15.55
N ASP A 59 -25.94 -3.45 16.46
CA ASP A 59 -27.13 -2.67 16.09
C ASP A 59 -26.75 -1.49 15.17
N PHE A 60 -27.70 -0.99 14.38
CA PHE A 60 -27.46 0.03 13.35
C PHE A 60 -26.71 1.26 13.87
N THR A 61 -27.09 1.75 15.06
CA THR A 61 -26.45 2.90 15.70
C THR A 61 -25.03 2.58 16.16
N GLY A 62 -24.82 1.37 16.70
CA GLY A 62 -23.50 0.90 17.13
C GLY A 62 -22.55 0.69 15.95
N PHE A 63 -23.06 0.15 14.84
CA PHE A 63 -22.34 0.04 13.58
C PHE A 63 -21.92 1.42 13.04
N LEU A 64 -22.84 2.38 12.99
CA LEU A 64 -22.55 3.73 12.49
C LEU A 64 -21.48 4.43 13.34
N LEU A 65 -21.58 4.34 14.67
CA LEU A 65 -20.58 4.90 15.57
C LEU A 65 -19.22 4.20 15.41
N ALA A 66 -19.19 2.88 15.30
CA ALA A 66 -17.96 2.12 15.10
C ALA A 66 -17.26 2.51 13.78
N VAL A 67 -18.02 2.68 12.70
CA VAL A 67 -17.49 3.12 11.40
C VAL A 67 -16.96 4.54 11.46
N ILE A 68 -17.69 5.48 12.08
CA ILE A 68 -17.26 6.87 12.20
C ILE A 68 -16.01 7.00 13.08
N LEU A 69 -16.01 6.37 14.26
CA LEU A 69 -14.88 6.43 15.20
C LEU A 69 -13.65 5.72 14.64
N GLY A 70 -13.81 4.50 14.12
CA GLY A 70 -12.73 3.75 13.49
C GLY A 70 -12.17 4.47 12.27
N GLY A 71 -13.05 5.01 11.43
CA GLY A 71 -12.70 5.82 10.28
C GLY A 71 -11.93 7.08 10.66
N ALA A 72 -12.35 7.79 11.72
CA ALA A 72 -11.68 8.99 12.19
C ALA A 72 -10.25 8.70 12.69
N ILE A 73 -10.08 7.66 13.51
CA ILE A 73 -8.75 7.25 14.01
C ILE A 73 -7.85 6.87 12.84
N LEU A 74 -8.37 6.06 11.91
CA LEU A 74 -7.63 5.63 10.74
C LEU A 74 -7.28 6.79 9.81
N ALA A 75 -8.19 7.74 9.61
CA ALA A 75 -7.97 8.94 8.80
C ALA A 75 -6.88 9.84 9.39
N VAL A 76 -6.85 10.03 10.71
CA VAL A 76 -5.79 10.79 11.37
C VAL A 76 -4.44 10.10 11.20
N TYR A 77 -4.38 8.79 11.45
CA TYR A 77 -3.15 8.01 11.32
C TYR A 77 -2.62 7.99 9.88
N THR A 78 -3.46 7.58 8.93
CA THR A 78 -3.08 7.49 7.51
C THR A 78 -2.85 8.86 6.89
N GLY A 79 -3.59 9.89 7.32
CA GLY A 79 -3.39 11.27 6.90
C GLY A 79 -2.05 11.83 7.36
N ALA A 80 -1.64 11.57 8.60
CA ALA A 80 -0.32 11.98 9.10
C ALA A 80 0.81 11.30 8.31
N LEU A 81 0.70 9.99 8.08
CA LEU A 81 1.67 9.26 7.26
C LEU A 81 1.70 9.72 5.81
N GLY A 82 0.53 9.95 5.21
CA GLY A 82 0.40 10.48 3.85
C GLY A 82 0.98 11.89 3.71
N TYR A 83 0.85 12.73 4.74
CA TYR A 83 1.48 14.04 4.79
C TYR A 83 3.01 13.94 4.82
N ILE A 84 3.58 13.08 5.68
CA ILE A 84 5.03 12.86 5.75
C ILE A 84 5.55 12.30 4.43
N GLY A 85 4.85 11.31 3.83
CA GLY A 85 5.21 10.69 2.56
C GLY A 85 5.14 11.66 1.38
N SER A 86 4.09 12.48 1.28
CA SER A 86 3.94 13.47 0.19
C SER A 86 4.90 14.65 0.32
N ASN A 87 5.15 15.15 1.54
CA ASN A 87 6.09 16.24 1.78
C ASN A 87 7.53 15.78 1.49
N THR A 88 7.91 14.60 1.99
CA THR A 88 9.24 14.05 1.71
C THR A 88 9.36 13.56 0.26
N GLY A 89 8.32 13.01 -0.34
CA GLY A 89 8.37 12.37 -1.66
C GLY A 89 9.34 11.19 -1.70
N MET A 90 9.50 10.49 -0.57
CA MET A 90 10.31 9.30 -0.45
C MET A 90 9.39 8.09 -0.33
N SER A 91 9.77 6.97 -0.94
CA SER A 91 9.09 5.69 -0.76
C SER A 91 9.10 5.26 0.71
N LEU A 92 8.14 4.44 1.11
CA LEU A 92 8.05 3.92 2.48
C LEU A 92 9.37 3.28 2.90
N ASP A 93 9.97 2.47 2.04
CA ASP A 93 11.26 1.84 2.29
C ASP A 93 12.39 2.86 2.59
N LEU A 94 12.47 3.95 1.82
CA LEU A 94 13.42 5.04 2.07
C LEU A 94 13.16 5.78 3.39
N LEU A 95 11.88 5.93 3.79
CA LEU A 95 11.50 6.46 5.11
C LEU A 95 11.91 5.52 6.25
N CYS A 96 11.79 4.21 6.06
CA CYS A 96 12.27 3.20 7.00
C CYS A 96 13.79 3.21 7.10
N GLN A 97 14.52 3.30 5.99
CA GLN A 97 15.98 3.47 5.98
C GLN A 97 16.41 4.77 6.67
N ARG A 98 15.63 5.85 6.52
CA ARG A 98 15.89 7.12 7.21
C ARG A 98 15.67 7.02 8.73
N SER A 99 14.66 6.25 9.18
CA SER A 99 14.25 6.17 10.59
C SER A 99 15.00 5.11 11.38
N PHE A 100 15.27 3.95 10.78
CA PHE A 100 15.91 2.79 11.41
C PHE A 100 17.36 2.56 10.93
N GLY A 101 17.84 3.32 9.95
CA GLY A 101 19.14 3.15 9.32
C GLY A 101 19.15 2.04 8.26
N THR A 102 20.23 1.96 7.48
CA THR A 102 20.36 1.03 6.34
C THR A 102 20.28 -0.44 6.73
N LYS A 103 20.86 -0.82 7.88
CA LYS A 103 20.79 -2.19 8.40
C LYS A 103 19.50 -2.45 9.20
N GLY A 104 18.97 -1.44 9.89
CA GLY A 104 17.74 -1.57 10.68
C GLY A 104 16.47 -1.59 9.84
N SER A 105 16.48 -0.99 8.64
CA SER A 105 15.33 -0.99 7.74
C SER A 105 14.92 -2.36 7.21
N TYR A 106 15.83 -3.34 7.19
CA TYR A 106 15.49 -4.69 6.75
C TYR A 106 14.34 -5.29 7.55
N LEU A 107 14.23 -4.98 8.84
CA LEU A 107 13.16 -5.50 9.69
C LEU A 107 11.77 -4.94 9.28
N PRO A 108 11.52 -3.62 9.27
CA PRO A 108 10.25 -3.07 8.80
C PRO A 108 9.97 -3.39 7.33
N SER A 109 10.99 -3.40 6.45
CA SER A 109 10.80 -3.77 5.05
C SER A 109 10.39 -5.24 4.88
N ALA A 110 10.99 -6.17 5.65
CA ALA A 110 10.60 -7.57 5.66
C ALA A 110 9.19 -7.79 6.23
N LEU A 111 8.85 -7.11 7.32
CA LEU A 111 7.49 -7.16 7.89
C LEU A 111 6.45 -6.69 6.89
N ILE A 112 6.69 -5.55 6.22
CA ILE A 112 5.78 -5.04 5.20
C ILE A 112 5.66 -6.03 4.06
N SER A 113 6.78 -6.54 3.53
CA SER A 113 6.77 -7.52 2.44
C SER A 113 5.97 -8.78 2.81
N PHE A 114 6.17 -9.29 4.02
CA PHE A 114 5.40 -10.43 4.53
C PHE A 114 3.90 -10.13 4.61
N THR A 115 3.52 -8.97 5.14
CA THR A 115 2.09 -8.57 5.17
C THR A 115 1.50 -8.43 3.78
N GLN A 116 2.24 -7.89 2.81
CA GLN A 116 1.76 -7.77 1.43
C GLN A 116 1.53 -9.14 0.78
N ILE A 117 2.41 -10.12 1.03
CA ILE A 117 2.23 -11.50 0.58
C ILE A 117 0.94 -12.10 1.18
N GLY A 118 0.71 -11.88 2.48
CA GLY A 118 -0.52 -12.33 3.16
C GLY A 118 -1.78 -11.74 2.54
N TRP A 119 -1.81 -10.41 2.33
CA TRP A 119 -2.95 -9.72 1.72
C TRP A 119 -3.19 -10.14 0.27
N PHE A 120 -2.13 -10.39 -0.49
CA PHE A 120 -2.24 -10.94 -1.84
C PHE A 120 -2.91 -12.33 -1.83
N GLY A 121 -2.49 -13.21 -0.92
CA GLY A 121 -3.10 -14.54 -0.77
C GLY A 121 -4.59 -14.48 -0.43
N VAL A 122 -4.98 -13.59 0.48
CA VAL A 122 -6.40 -13.35 0.80
C VAL A 122 -7.17 -12.86 -0.43
N GLY A 123 -6.61 -11.92 -1.18
CA GLY A 123 -7.22 -11.42 -2.41
C GLY A 123 -7.41 -12.52 -3.46
N ALA A 124 -6.40 -13.35 -3.68
CA ALA A 124 -6.46 -14.47 -4.61
C ALA A 124 -7.53 -15.49 -4.19
N ALA A 125 -7.62 -15.83 -2.89
CA ALA A 125 -8.63 -16.73 -2.37
C ALA A 125 -10.05 -16.17 -2.49
N MET A 126 -10.24 -14.87 -2.20
CA MET A 126 -11.54 -14.21 -2.34
C MET A 126 -12.01 -14.10 -3.79
N PHE A 127 -11.09 -14.19 -4.75
CA PHE A 127 -11.42 -14.27 -6.18
C PHE A 127 -11.65 -15.71 -6.64
N SER A 128 -10.82 -16.67 -6.22
CA SER A 128 -10.89 -18.05 -6.69
C SER A 128 -12.16 -18.78 -6.25
N ILE A 129 -12.63 -18.55 -5.03
CA ILE A 129 -13.86 -19.18 -4.49
C ILE A 129 -15.08 -18.89 -5.38
N PRO A 130 -15.50 -17.63 -5.60
CA PRO A 130 -16.67 -17.36 -6.43
C PRO A 130 -16.47 -17.75 -7.90
N VAL A 131 -15.24 -17.66 -8.43
CA VAL A 131 -14.94 -18.11 -9.81
C VAL A 131 -15.11 -19.62 -9.95
N SER A 132 -14.67 -20.39 -8.95
CA SER A 132 -14.80 -21.85 -8.93
C SER A 132 -16.27 -22.29 -8.89
N GLU A 133 -17.10 -21.59 -8.10
CA GLU A 133 -18.54 -21.84 -8.01
C GLU A 133 -19.25 -21.52 -9.34
N MET A 134 -18.86 -20.42 -10.00
CA MET A 134 -19.46 -20.02 -11.28
C MET A 134 -19.08 -20.93 -12.44
N LEU A 135 -17.87 -21.50 -12.42
CA LEU A 135 -17.37 -22.40 -13.47
C LEU A 135 -17.63 -23.89 -13.16
N GLY A 136 -18.07 -24.23 -11.94
CA GLY A 136 -18.24 -25.62 -11.51
C GLY A 136 -16.92 -26.41 -11.43
N ILE A 137 -15.79 -25.71 -11.33
CA ILE A 137 -14.45 -26.30 -11.24
C ILE A 137 -14.04 -26.33 -9.77
N ASN A 138 -13.31 -27.36 -9.34
CA ASN A 138 -12.85 -27.44 -7.96
C ASN A 138 -11.92 -26.26 -7.63
N PRO A 139 -12.11 -25.53 -6.50
CA PRO A 139 -11.26 -24.41 -6.10
C PRO A 139 -9.82 -24.79 -5.71
N TRP A 140 -9.48 -26.09 -5.76
CA TRP A 140 -8.20 -26.66 -5.36
C TRP A 140 -7.52 -27.37 -6.53
#